data_AF-E5X473-F1
#
_entry.id   AF-E5X473-F1
#
_cell.length_a   1.000
_cell.length_b   1.000
_cell.length_c   1.000
_cell.angle_alpha   90.00
_cell.angle_beta   90.00
_cell.angle_gamma   90.00
#
_symmetry.space_group_name_H-M   'P 1'
#
loop_
_entity.id
_entity.type
_entity.pdbx_description
1 polymer ?
#
loop_
_entity_poly.entity_id
_entity_poly.type
_entity_poly.pdbx_seq_one_letter_code
_entity_poly.pdbx_strand_id
1 'polypeptide(L)' 'MKKNYLVILNYACSEVITIKLNREQKAKARTFVNFEDYVASLENSYHFQLKTCYWMVAENLHERTYL' A
#
# COMPACT_ATOMS: atom_id res chain seq x y z
N MET A 1 -4.00 6.71 -12.12
CA MET A 1 -4.24 5.40 -11.51
C MET A 1 -5.67 5.33 -10.96
N LYS A 2 -6.44 4.29 -11.33
CA LYS A 2 -7.80 4.03 -10.79
C LYS A 2 -7.80 3.33 -9.43
N LYS A 3 -6.67 2.75 -9.01
CA LYS A 3 -6.53 2.03 -7.74
C LYS A 3 -6.82 2.96 -6.55
N ASN A 4 -7.63 2.47 -5.63
CA ASN A 4 -8.11 3.20 -4.46
C ASN A 4 -7.50 2.70 -3.16
N TYR A 5 -6.98 1.47 -3.16
CA TYR A 5 -6.45 0.80 -1.98
C TYR A 5 -5.05 0.29 -2.27
N LEU A 6 -4.15 0.51 -1.32
CA LEU A 6 -2.86 -0.16 -1.19
C LEU A 6 -2.96 -1.09 0.02
N VAL A 7 -2.70 -2.37 -0.17
CA VAL A 7 -2.68 -3.37 0.90
C VAL A 7 -1.26 -3.87 1.03
N ILE A 8 -0.72 -3.84 2.24
CA ILE A 8 0.64 -4.25 2.57
C ILE A 8 0.55 -5.42 3.55
N LEU A 9 1.19 -6.53 3.21
CA LEU A 9 1.38 -7.68 4.09
C LEU A 9 2.79 -7.58 4.69
N ASN A 10 2.88 -7.17 5.95
CA ASN A 10 4.12 -7.07 6.70
C ASN A 10 4.39 -8.38 7.45
N TYR A 11 5.27 -9.21 6.90
CA TYR A 11 5.58 -10.52 7.46
C TYR A 11 6.61 -10.48 8.60
N ALA A 12 7.25 -9.32 8.85
CA ALA A 12 8.13 -9.17 10.02
C ALA A 12 7.32 -9.04 11.32
N CYS A 13 6.16 -8.37 11.25
CA CYS A 13 5.30 -8.12 12.41
C CYS A 13 3.97 -8.90 12.38
N SER A 14 3.72 -9.70 11.34
CA SER A 14 2.44 -10.39 11.10
C SER A 14 1.24 -9.42 11.01
N GLU A 15 1.40 -8.34 10.24
CA GLU A 15 0.39 -7.29 10.08
C GLU A 15 -0.10 -7.19 8.63
N VAL A 16 -1.37 -6.80 8.47
CA VAL A 16 -1.94 -6.36 7.21
C VAL A 16 -2.30 -4.88 7.34
N ILE A 17 -1.68 -4.02 6.53
CA ILE A 17 -1.89 -2.58 6.52
C ILE A 17 -2.70 -2.22 5.27
N THR A 18 -3.93 -1.73 5.47
CA THR A 18 -4.81 -1.28 4.39
C THR A 18 -4.88 0.24 4.34
N ILE A 19 -4.44 0.83 3.23
CA ILE A 19 -4.40 2.28 3.00
C ILE A 19 -5.37 2.65 1.89
N LYS A 20 -6.41 3.43 2.21
CA LYS A 20 -7.28 4.05 1.21
C LYS A 20 -6.65 5.32 0.66
N LEU A 21 -6.20 5.28 -0.59
CA LEU A 21 -5.51 6.37 -1.25
C LEU A 21 -6.47 7.56 -1.47
N ASN A 22 -6.12 8.71 -0.91
CA ASN A 22 -6.84 9.95 -1.16
C ASN A 22 -6.42 10.60 -2.50
N ARG A 23 -7.02 11.74 -2.85
CA ARG A 23 -6.74 12.42 -4.14
C ARG A 23 -5.28 12.84 -4.28
N GLU A 24 -4.68 13.36 -3.22
CA GLU A 24 -3.28 13.83 -3.20
C GLU A 24 -2.31 12.67 -3.33
N GLN A 25 -2.54 11.58 -2.59
CA GLN A 25 -1.76 10.34 -2.67
C GLN A 25 -1.80 9.75 -4.09
N LYS A 26 -2.97 9.72 -4.73
CA LYS A 26 -3.09 9.29 -6.14
C LYS A 26 -2.41 10.24 -7.12
N ALA A 27 -2.34 11.53 -6.81
CA ALA A 27 -1.62 12.50 -7.63
C ALA A 27 -0.10 12.31 -7.48
N LYS A 28 0.38 12.21 -6.24
CA LYS A 28 1.78 11.92 -5.91
C LYS A 28 2.23 10.60 -6.54
N ALA A 29 1.47 9.53 -6.42
CA ALA A 29 1.83 8.25 -7.03
C ALA A 29 2.03 8.30 -8.55
N ARG A 30 1.39 9.25 -9.26
CA ARG A 30 1.57 9.43 -10.71
C ARG A 30 2.88 10.14 -11.09
N THR A 31 3.57 10.75 -10.12
CA THR A 31 4.87 11.40 -10.38
C THR A 31 6.03 10.41 -10.32
N PHE A 32 5.80 9.19 -9.85
CA PHE A 32 6.80 8.13 -9.78
C PHE A 32 6.76 7.29 -11.07
N VAL A 33 7.94 6.89 -11.54
CA VAL A 33 8.08 5.99 -12.71
C VAL A 33 7.71 4.56 -12.30
N ASN A 34 8.23 4.09 -11.17
CA ASN A 34 7.89 2.82 -10.57
C ASN A 34 6.93 3.02 -9.39
N PHE A 35 5.88 2.21 -9.34
CA PHE A 35 4.93 2.26 -8.23
C PHE A 35 5.55 1.77 -6.92
N GLU A 36 6.51 0.86 -6.98
CA GLU A 36 7.22 0.36 -5.79
C GLU A 36 7.98 1.49 -5.08
N ASP A 37 8.59 2.41 -5.82
CA ASP A 37 9.25 3.61 -5.26
C ASP A 37 8.25 4.51 -4.53
N TYR A 38 7.02 4.61 -5.05
CA TYR A 38 5.96 5.33 -4.35
C TYR A 38 5.59 4.62 -3.04
N VAL A 39 5.46 3.29 -3.03
CA VAL A 39 5.21 2.51 -1.81
C VAL A 39 6.34 2.70 -0.81
N ALA A 40 7.61 2.65 -1.25
CA ALA A 40 8.77 2.93 -0.40
C ALA A 40 8.70 4.32 0.23
N SER A 41 8.22 5.33 -0.50
CA SER A 41 8.05 6.69 0.03
C SER A 41 7.06 6.82 1.19
N LEU A 42 6.26 5.76 1.46
CA LEU A 42 5.26 5.70 2.52
C LEU A 42 5.77 5.01 3.80
N GLU A 43 6.94 4.37 3.78
CA GLU A 43 7.49 3.60 4.91
C GLU A 43 7.45 4.39 6.23
N ASN A 44 7.92 5.62 6.22
CA ASN A 44 7.96 6.47 7.42
C ASN A 44 6.56 6.94 7.88
N SER A 45 5.65 7.18 6.94
CA SER A 45 4.30 7.70 7.25
C SER A 45 3.38 6.63 7.83
N TYR A 46 3.61 5.37 7.47
CA TYR A 46 2.78 4.22 7.88
C TYR A 46 3.55 3.19 8.70
N HIS A 47 4.79 3.51 9.09
CA HIS A 47 5.63 2.72 10.00
C HIS A 47 5.84 1.26 9.57
N PHE A 48 6.19 1.03 8.30
CA PHE A 48 6.55 -0.30 7.78
C PHE A 48 7.91 -0.28 7.07
N GLN A 49 8.46 -1.46 6.79
CA GLN A 49 9.67 -1.62 5.98
C GLN A 49 9.35 -2.47 4.75
N LEU A 50 9.40 -1.89 3.56
CA LEU A 50 9.03 -2.51 2.29
C LEU A 50 9.85 -3.78 2.02
N LYS A 51 11.13 -3.81 2.41
CA LYS A 51 11.99 -5.00 2.28
C LYS A 51 11.47 -6.22 3.04
N THR A 52 10.58 -6.03 4.02
CA THR A 52 9.93 -7.09 4.80
C THR A 52 8.42 -7.17 4.53
N CYS A 53 7.97 -6.70 3.37
CA CYS A 53 6.57 -6.66 3.01
C CYS A 53 6.31 -7.22 1.61
N TYR A 54 5.12 -7.80 1.42
CA TYR A 54 4.48 -7.85 0.11
C TYR A 54 3.41 -6.76 0.03
N TRP A 55 3.04 -6.35 -1.18
CA TRP A 55 1.99 -5.35 -1.35
C TRP A 55 1.18 -5.58 -2.63
N MET A 56 -0.05 -5.06 -2.64
CA MET A 56 -0.92 -5.05 -3.81
C MET A 56 -1.74 -3.76 -3.88
N VAL A 57 -2.24 -3.45 -5.08
CA VAL A 57 -3.16 -2.33 -5.29
C VAL A 57 -4.48 -2.76 -5.91
N ALA A 58 -5.57 -2.29 -5.33
CA ALA A 58 -6.94 -2.62 -5.72
C ALA A 58 -7.78 -1.37 -5.99
N GLU A 59 -8.69 -1.45 -6.95
CA GLU A 59 -9.71 -0.42 -7.16
C GLU A 59 -10.85 -0.58 -6.16
N ASN A 60 -11.31 -1.82 -5.97
CA ASN A 60 -12.25 -2.20 -4.92
C ASN A 60 -11.56 -3.21 -4.02
N LEU A 61 -11.66 -3.02 -2.70
CA LEU A 61 -11.11 -3.95 -1.73
C LEU A 61 -12.25 -4.77 -1.12
N HIS A 62 -12.10 -6.09 -1.13
CA HIS A 62 -13.00 -7.03 -0.49
C HIS A 62 -12.16 -7.96 0.37
N GLU A 63 -12.35 -7.91 1.69
CA GLU A 63 -11.64 -8.73 2.66
C GLU A 63 -12.56 -9.86 3.13
N ARG A 64 -12.02 -11.08 3.25
CA ARG A 64 -12.72 -12.23 3.82
C ARG A 64 -11.78 -12.87 4.84
N THR A 65 -12.31 -13.14 6.02
CA THR A 65 -11.57 -13.78 7.10
C THR A 65 -12.27 -15.08 7.47
N TYR A 66 -11.52 -16.16 7.57
CA TYR A 66 -11.96 -17.46 8.06
C TYR A 66 -11.07 -17.77 9.27
N LEU A 67 -11.67 -17.86 10.45
CA LEU A 67 -10.98 -18.10 11.72
C LEU A 67 -11.12 -19.57 12.13
#